data_AF-A0A7W4DZ39-F1
#
_entry.id   AF-A0A7W4DZ39-F1
#
_cell.length_a   1.000
_cell.length_b   1.000
_cell.length_c   1.000
_cell.angle_alpha   90.00
_cell.angle_beta   90.00
_cell.angle_gamma   90.00
#
_symmetry.space_group_name_H-M   'P 1'
#
loop_
_entity.id
_entity.type
_entity.pdbx_description
1 polymer ?
#
loop_
_entity_poly.entity_id
_entity_poly.type
_entity_poly.pdbx_seq_one_letter_code
_entity_poly.pdbx_strand_id
1 'polypeptide(L)'
;MPLHREGRATVTIFITLTIVALLLAYLSNVLFAIMAIVLALLLIFVAYFFRTSRRHAPHDALAISSPCDGTVVTVERVREPEIFENQERLQISVFMSVWNVHMNWYPCSGTVSYSRHHRGKYLVAWLPKSSTENERSSVVITHTSGERILIRQVAGAVARRIVTYASEGRDVTGGQELGFIKFGSRVDVYLPLDAEVLVNVGDRVRGVETALARLR
;
A
#
# COMPACT_ATOMS: atom_id res chain seq x y z
N MET A 1 -5.75 18.89 -0.20
CA MET A 1 -5.43 17.53 -0.68
C MET A 1 -6.63 16.63 -0.48
N PRO A 2 -7.05 15.83 -1.47
CA PRO A 2 -8.25 15.00 -1.32
C PRO A 2 -8.02 13.86 -0.30
N LEU A 3 -9.02 13.58 0.53
CA LEU A 3 -8.97 12.52 1.55
C LEU A 3 -9.51 11.19 1.02
N HIS A 4 -8.82 10.11 1.40
CA HIS A 4 -9.22 8.75 1.11
C HIS A 4 -10.49 8.37 1.86
N ARG A 5 -11.37 7.56 1.24
CA ARG A 5 -12.62 7.11 1.87
C ARG A 5 -12.38 6.38 3.20
N GLU A 6 -11.30 5.61 3.27
CA GLU A 6 -10.86 4.87 4.47
C GLU A 6 -10.49 5.74 5.67
N GLY A 7 -10.23 7.03 5.44
CA GLY A 7 -9.86 7.98 6.48
C GLY A 7 -10.96 8.98 6.85
N ARG A 8 -12.03 9.09 6.05
CA ARG A 8 -13.07 10.13 6.26
C ARG A 8 -13.65 10.09 7.66
N ALA A 9 -14.06 8.91 8.14
CA ALA A 9 -14.59 8.75 9.49
C ALA A 9 -13.57 9.15 10.58
N THR A 10 -12.32 8.69 10.45
CA THR A 10 -11.26 9.02 11.42
C THR A 10 -10.98 10.52 11.44
N VAL A 11 -10.83 11.16 10.27
CA VAL A 11 -10.62 12.61 10.18
C VAL A 11 -11.79 13.37 10.79
N THR A 12 -13.03 13.01 10.50
CA THR A 12 -14.22 13.66 11.08
C THR A 12 -14.22 13.58 12.61
N ILE A 13 -13.87 12.42 13.18
CA ILE A 13 -13.76 12.28 14.65
C ILE A 13 -12.71 13.25 15.21
N PHE A 14 -11.52 13.32 14.61
CA PHE A 14 -10.48 14.24 15.07
C PHE A 14 -10.87 15.72 14.88
N ILE A 15 -11.60 16.06 13.82
CA ILE A 15 -12.16 17.42 13.65
C ILE A 15 -13.12 17.74 14.80
N THR A 16 -14.09 16.86 15.07
CA THR A 16 -15.07 17.07 16.15
C THR A 16 -14.39 17.21 17.51
N LEU A 17 -13.43 16.33 17.83
CA LEU A 17 -12.68 16.40 19.08
C LEU A 17 -11.87 17.70 19.20
N THR A 18 -11.25 18.15 18.10
CA THR A 18 -10.49 19.40 18.09
C THR A 18 -11.41 20.61 18.33
N ILE A 19 -12.59 20.64 17.69
CA ILE A 19 -13.58 21.72 17.89
C ILE A 19 -14.06 21.74 19.34
N VAL A 20 -14.41 20.58 19.91
CA VAL A 20 -14.84 20.48 21.31
C VAL A 20 -13.73 20.96 22.26
N ALA A 21 -12.49 20.56 22.03
CA ALA A 21 -11.36 21.02 22.84
C ALA A 21 -11.14 22.53 22.75
N LEU A 22 -11.31 23.13 21.55
CA LEU A 22 -11.24 24.58 21.37
C LEU A 22 -12.37 25.32 22.10
N LEU A 23 -13.60 24.80 22.05
CA LEU A 23 -14.74 25.38 22.78
C LEU A 23 -14.53 25.31 24.30
N LEU A 24 -14.02 24.19 24.81
CA LEU A 24 -13.68 24.06 26.22
C LEU A 24 -12.51 24.98 26.60
N ALA A 25 -11.50 25.13 25.75
CA ALA A 25 -10.38 26.05 25.97
C ALA A 25 -10.81 27.52 26.02
N TYR A 26 -11.89 27.89 25.33
CA TYR A 26 -12.48 29.22 25.43
C TYR A 26 -13.19 29.46 26.77
N LEU A 27 -13.81 28.42 27.33
CA LEU A 27 -14.57 28.49 28.60
C LEU A 27 -13.71 28.24 29.85
N SER A 28 -12.51 27.67 29.70
CA SER A 28 -11.71 27.13 30.81
C SER A 28 -10.20 27.31 30.63
N ASN A 29 -9.42 26.82 31.60
CA ASN A 29 -7.99 27.08 31.76
C ASN A 29 -7.09 26.46 30.67
N VAL A 30 -5.81 26.90 30.68
CA VAL A 30 -4.66 26.55 29.81
C VAL A 30 -4.56 25.07 29.42
N LEU A 31 -4.97 24.14 30.29
CA LEU A 31 -4.94 22.70 30.01
C LEU A 31 -5.73 22.31 28.75
N PHE A 32 -6.91 22.90 28.54
CA PHE A 32 -7.73 22.62 27.37
C PHE A 32 -7.15 23.23 26.09
N ALA A 33 -6.44 24.36 26.21
CA ALA A 33 -5.69 24.93 25.08
C ALA A 33 -4.54 24.02 24.64
N ILE A 34 -3.79 23.45 25.59
CA ILE A 34 -2.75 22.45 25.29
C ILE A 34 -3.35 21.23 24.60
N MET A 35 -4.47 20.71 25.12
CA MET A 35 -5.16 19.57 24.52
C MET A 35 -5.64 19.88 23.09
N ALA A 36 -6.19 21.07 22.85
CA ALA A 36 -6.60 21.50 21.52
C ALA A 36 -5.42 21.56 20.53
N ILE A 37 -4.26 22.04 20.97
CA ILE A 37 -3.03 22.06 20.16
C ILE A 37 -2.61 20.63 19.79
N VAL A 38 -2.56 19.72 20.77
CA VAL A 38 -2.19 18.32 20.53
C VAL A 38 -3.15 17.66 19.55
N LEU A 39 -4.47 17.86 19.73
CA LEU A 39 -5.49 17.31 18.83
C LEU A 39 -5.39 17.90 17.42
N ALA A 40 -5.09 19.21 17.29
CA ALA A 40 -4.88 19.85 16.00
C ALA A 40 -3.66 19.26 15.26
N LEU A 41 -2.54 19.02 15.97
CA LEU A 41 -1.37 18.37 15.40
C LEU A 41 -1.67 16.93 14.95
N LEU A 42 -2.40 16.18 15.78
CA LEU A 42 -2.84 14.83 15.42
C LEU A 42 -3.80 14.84 14.22
N LEU A 43 -4.72 15.81 14.15
CA LEU A 43 -5.63 15.97 13.02
C LEU A 43 -4.86 16.21 11.72
N ILE A 44 -3.85 17.10 11.74
CA ILE A 44 -2.99 17.36 10.58
C ILE A 44 -2.29 16.06 10.16
N PHE A 45 -1.72 15.32 11.12
CA PHE A 45 -1.07 14.04 10.85
C PHE A 45 -2.04 13.01 10.25
N VAL A 46 -3.23 12.84 10.82
CA VAL A 46 -4.24 11.89 10.32
C VAL A 46 -4.73 12.29 8.92
N ALA A 47 -4.99 13.57 8.68
CA ALA A 47 -5.36 14.06 7.36
C ALA A 47 -4.24 13.84 6.32
N TYR A 48 -2.99 14.03 6.72
CA TYR A 48 -1.83 13.73 5.89
C TYR A 48 -1.66 12.22 5.64
N PHE A 49 -1.91 11.37 6.64
CA PHE A 49 -1.81 9.93 6.49
C PHE A 49 -2.86 9.37 5.50
N PHE A 50 -4.11 9.83 5.64
CA PHE A 50 -5.23 9.37 4.80
C PHE A 50 -5.39 10.16 3.49
N ARG A 51 -4.34 10.82 3.03
CA ARG A 51 -4.38 11.59 1.78
C ARG A 51 -4.43 10.68 0.55
N THR A 52 -5.06 11.13 -0.52
CA THR A 52 -5.08 10.46 -1.84
C THR A 52 -4.13 11.13 -2.82
N SER A 53 -3.67 10.38 -3.81
CA SER A 53 -2.91 10.91 -4.94
C SER A 53 -3.53 10.39 -6.23
N ARG A 54 -3.74 11.29 -7.21
CA ARG A 54 -4.05 10.91 -8.58
C ARG A 54 -2.77 10.99 -9.38
N ARG A 55 -2.45 9.94 -10.13
CA ARG A 55 -1.20 9.80 -10.88
C ARG A 55 -1.48 9.13 -12.21
N HIS A 56 -0.57 9.31 -13.15
CA HIS A 56 -0.63 8.70 -14.46
C HIS A 56 0.43 7.61 -14.54
N ALA A 57 0.04 6.42 -15.00
CA ALA A 57 0.98 5.34 -15.23
C ALA A 57 1.88 5.66 -16.45
N PRO A 58 3.10 5.10 -16.50
CA PRO A 58 3.93 5.11 -17.69
C PRO A 58 3.16 4.62 -18.93
N HIS A 59 3.49 5.14 -20.10
CA HIS A 59 2.87 4.75 -21.38
C HIS A 59 3.28 3.36 -21.88
N ASP A 60 4.03 2.59 -21.09
CA ASP A 60 4.53 1.27 -21.45
C ASP A 60 3.63 0.17 -20.90
N ALA A 61 2.98 -0.57 -21.80
CA ALA A 61 2.07 -1.66 -21.44
C ALA A 61 2.78 -2.85 -20.77
N LEU A 62 4.08 -3.04 -21.01
CA LEU A 62 4.86 -4.12 -20.39
C LEU A 62 5.51 -3.69 -19.06
N ALA A 63 5.45 -2.41 -18.71
CA ALA A 63 6.01 -1.91 -17.48
C ALA A 63 5.13 -2.29 -16.28
N ILE A 64 5.78 -2.84 -15.26
CA ILE A 64 5.19 -3.11 -13.96
C ILE A 64 5.51 -1.94 -13.05
N SER A 65 4.51 -1.10 -12.82
CA SER A 65 4.65 0.10 -12.00
C SER A 65 4.68 -0.22 -10.51
N SER A 66 5.27 0.67 -9.71
CA SER A 66 5.26 0.51 -8.25
C SER A 66 3.82 0.54 -7.74
N PRO A 67 3.38 -0.44 -6.93
CA PRO A 67 2.02 -0.45 -6.39
C PRO A 67 1.85 0.55 -5.24
N CYS A 68 2.94 1.15 -4.75
CA CYS A 68 2.92 2.07 -3.63
C CYS A 68 4.10 3.05 -3.63
N ASP A 69 4.00 4.07 -2.78
CA ASP A 69 5.13 4.95 -2.44
C ASP A 69 6.03 4.30 -1.42
N GLY A 70 7.35 4.42 -1.61
CA GLY A 70 8.25 3.87 -0.62
C GLY A 70 9.70 3.78 -1.03
N THR A 71 10.39 2.83 -0.42
CA THR A 71 11.77 2.46 -0.73
C THR A 71 11.83 0.99 -1.08
N VAL A 72 12.53 0.64 -2.15
CA VAL A 72 12.78 -0.76 -2.51
C VAL A 72 13.66 -1.37 -1.42
N VAL A 73 13.19 -2.43 -0.78
CA VAL A 73 13.92 -3.11 0.32
C VAL A 73 14.39 -4.50 -0.07
N THR A 74 13.86 -5.07 -1.15
CA THR A 74 14.21 -6.42 -1.61
C THR A 74 14.04 -6.51 -3.11
N VAL A 75 15.01 -7.12 -3.78
CA VAL A 75 14.96 -7.59 -5.17
C VAL A 75 15.66 -8.93 -5.19
N GLU A 76 14.92 -10.04 -5.20
CA GLU A 76 15.51 -11.37 -5.08
C GLU A 76 14.67 -12.45 -5.76
N ARG A 77 15.26 -13.61 -5.99
CA ARG A 77 14.53 -14.80 -6.45
C ARG A 77 14.02 -15.58 -5.24
N VAL A 78 12.73 -15.85 -5.21
CA VAL A 78 12.07 -16.58 -4.12
C VAL A 78 11.19 -17.68 -4.67
N ARG A 79 10.97 -18.72 -3.89
CA ARG A 79 9.92 -19.71 -4.17
C ARG A 79 8.63 -19.25 -3.52
N GLU A 80 7.59 -19.04 -4.33
CA GLU A 80 6.30 -18.59 -3.83
C GLU A 80 5.39 -19.81 -3.55
N PRO A 81 5.06 -20.09 -2.28
CA PRO A 81 4.51 -21.40 -1.91
C PRO A 81 3.00 -21.56 -2.10
N GLU A 82 2.24 -20.47 -2.23
CA GLU A 82 0.77 -20.51 -2.08
C GLU A 82 -0.01 -20.39 -3.39
N ILE A 83 0.46 -19.53 -4.29
CA ILE A 83 -0.24 -19.13 -5.51
C ILE A 83 0.46 -19.69 -6.74
N PHE A 84 1.78 -19.83 -6.67
CA PHE A 84 2.60 -20.39 -7.75
C PHE A 84 3.20 -21.75 -7.40
N GLU A 85 2.64 -22.47 -6.43
CA GLU A 85 2.96 -23.88 -6.16
C GLU A 85 4.48 -24.14 -5.99
N ASN A 86 5.18 -23.27 -5.24
CA ASN A 86 6.63 -23.31 -5.01
C ASN A 86 7.51 -23.07 -6.25
N GLN A 87 6.94 -22.52 -7.34
CA GLN A 87 7.74 -22.03 -8.46
C GLN A 87 8.59 -20.82 -8.05
N GLU A 88 9.75 -20.69 -8.67
CA GLU A 88 10.62 -19.53 -8.50
C GLU A 88 10.03 -18.30 -9.20
N ARG A 89 10.04 -17.18 -8.48
CA ARG A 89 9.55 -15.88 -8.92
C ARG A 89 10.56 -14.82 -8.53
N LEU A 90 10.62 -13.76 -9.33
CA LEU A 90 11.33 -12.55 -8.96
C LEU A 90 10.44 -11.73 -8.03
N GLN A 91 10.90 -11.46 -6.81
CA GLN A 91 10.19 -10.64 -5.84
C GLN A 91 10.84 -9.27 -5.73
N ILE A 92 10.02 -8.23 -5.87
CA ILE A 92 10.39 -6.84 -5.57
C ILE A 92 9.51 -6.34 -4.43
N SER A 93 10.12 -5.89 -3.35
CA SER A 93 9.41 -5.41 -2.15
C SER A 93 9.62 -3.92 -1.95
N VAL A 94 8.53 -3.19 -1.76
CA VAL A 94 8.54 -1.75 -1.48
C VAL A 94 8.01 -1.49 -0.08
N PHE A 95 8.83 -0.90 0.78
CA PHE A 95 8.46 -0.49 2.13
C PHE A 95 7.92 0.93 2.16
N MET A 96 6.76 1.10 2.80
CA MET A 96 6.05 2.35 2.95
C MET A 96 6.22 2.88 4.38
N SER A 97 6.93 4.00 4.52
CA SER A 97 6.99 4.73 5.79
C SER A 97 5.64 5.37 6.12
N VAL A 98 5.44 5.80 7.36
CA VAL A 98 4.23 6.53 7.79
C VAL A 98 4.00 7.86 7.05
N TRP A 99 5.04 8.39 6.39
CA TRP A 99 4.98 9.64 5.64
C TRP A 99 4.57 9.45 4.19
N ASN A 100 4.57 8.22 3.67
CA ASN A 100 4.16 7.91 2.30
C ASN A 100 2.64 8.00 2.13
N VAL A 101 2.16 7.93 0.89
CA VAL A 101 0.74 7.74 0.61
C VAL A 101 0.42 6.25 0.76
N HIS A 102 -0.53 5.91 1.62
CA HIS A 102 -0.90 4.51 1.92
C HIS A 102 -1.99 3.90 1.04
N MET A 103 -2.49 4.69 0.09
CA MET A 103 -3.25 4.17 -1.05
C MET A 103 -2.32 3.30 -1.89
N ASN A 104 -2.82 2.17 -2.37
CA ASN A 104 -2.09 1.27 -3.25
C ASN A 104 -2.79 1.15 -4.59
N TRP A 105 -2.01 0.84 -5.61
CA TRP A 105 -2.46 0.81 -6.99
C TRP A 105 -2.13 -0.51 -7.66
N TYR A 106 -2.92 -0.84 -8.67
CA TYR A 106 -2.61 -1.93 -9.58
C TYR A 106 -1.33 -1.58 -10.36
N PRO A 107 -0.30 -2.46 -10.37
CA PRO A 107 0.97 -2.17 -11.02
C PRO A 107 0.90 -2.27 -12.55
N CYS A 108 -0.11 -2.97 -13.09
CA CYS A 108 -0.31 -3.20 -14.52
C CYS A 108 -1.80 -3.41 -14.82
N SER A 109 -2.15 -3.42 -16.11
CA SER A 109 -3.49 -3.73 -16.59
C SER A 109 -3.67 -5.24 -16.81
N GLY A 110 -4.89 -5.74 -16.65
CA GLY A 110 -5.20 -7.16 -16.87
C GLY A 110 -6.48 -7.57 -16.15
N THR A 111 -6.66 -8.88 -15.98
CA THR A 111 -7.82 -9.44 -15.29
C THR A 111 -7.40 -10.00 -13.93
N VAL A 112 -8.14 -9.70 -12.87
CA VAL A 112 -7.90 -10.27 -11.54
C VAL A 112 -8.26 -11.75 -11.57
N SER A 113 -7.25 -12.63 -11.54
CA SER A 113 -7.44 -14.08 -11.56
C SER A 113 -7.50 -14.70 -10.16
N TYR A 114 -7.13 -13.96 -9.12
CA TYR A 114 -7.19 -14.41 -7.73
C TYR A 114 -7.22 -13.21 -6.78
N SER A 115 -8.01 -13.27 -5.71
CA SER A 115 -8.03 -12.28 -4.64
C SER A 115 -8.39 -12.93 -3.30
N ARG A 116 -7.46 -12.91 -2.34
CA ARG A 116 -7.70 -13.47 -1.00
C ARG A 116 -7.11 -12.62 0.11
N HIS A 117 -7.86 -12.51 1.21
CA HIS A 117 -7.40 -11.90 2.44
C HIS A 117 -7.02 -12.97 3.46
N HIS A 118 -5.85 -12.83 4.08
CA HIS A 118 -5.32 -13.76 5.06
C HIS A 118 -5.14 -13.02 6.39
N ARG A 119 -5.81 -13.50 7.44
CA ARG A 119 -5.56 -13.02 8.80
C ARG A 119 -4.24 -13.62 9.29
N GLY A 120 -3.45 -12.83 10.01
CA GLY A 120 -2.14 -13.26 10.48
C GLY A 120 -1.65 -12.45 11.68
N LYS A 121 -0.35 -12.58 11.96
CA LYS A 121 0.38 -11.86 13.00
C LYS A 121 0.65 -10.40 12.59
N TYR A 122 1.33 -9.66 13.48
CA TYR A 122 1.71 -8.27 13.28
C TYR A 122 3.21 -8.11 13.57
N LEU A 123 4.04 -8.87 12.84
CA LEU A 123 5.49 -8.71 12.88
C LEU A 123 5.90 -7.45 12.11
N VAL A 124 7.14 -7.01 12.28
CA VAL A 124 7.61 -5.79 11.62
C VAL A 124 7.78 -6.02 10.12
N ALA A 125 7.29 -5.10 9.29
CA ALA A 125 7.09 -5.35 7.84
C ALA A 125 8.37 -5.60 7.04
N TRP A 126 9.54 -5.17 7.53
CA TRP A 126 10.82 -5.39 6.83
C TRP A 126 11.42 -6.79 7.05
N LEU A 127 10.86 -7.61 7.96
CA LEU A 127 11.34 -8.98 8.16
C LEU A 127 10.85 -9.89 7.02
N PRO A 128 11.68 -10.81 6.50
CA PRO A 128 11.27 -11.75 5.44
C PRO A 128 10.03 -12.59 5.80
N LYS A 129 9.95 -13.07 7.05
CA LYS A 129 8.82 -13.88 7.56
C LYS A 129 7.48 -13.14 7.57
N SER A 130 7.49 -11.82 7.51
CA SER A 130 6.26 -11.02 7.55
C SER A 130 5.36 -11.28 6.34
N SER A 131 5.92 -11.67 5.19
CA SER A 131 5.12 -11.95 3.99
C SER A 131 4.31 -13.24 4.04
N THR A 132 4.60 -14.13 4.99
CA THR A 132 3.84 -15.38 5.18
C THR A 132 3.05 -15.37 6.48
N GLU A 133 3.61 -14.80 7.55
CA GLU A 133 3.01 -14.85 8.87
C GLU A 133 2.09 -13.67 9.20
N ASN A 134 2.25 -12.49 8.57
CA ASN A 134 1.43 -11.34 8.91
C ASN A 134 0.05 -11.35 8.24
N GLU A 135 -0.83 -10.50 8.75
CA GLU A 135 -2.00 -10.09 7.99
C GLU A 135 -1.58 -9.57 6.61
N ARG A 136 -2.17 -10.17 5.57
CA ARG A 136 -1.85 -9.86 4.18
C ARG A 136 -3.04 -10.05 3.26
N SER A 137 -3.02 -9.34 2.15
CA SER A 137 -3.92 -9.59 1.03
C SER A 137 -3.11 -9.93 -0.21
N SER A 138 -3.49 -11.00 -0.90
CA SER A 138 -2.85 -11.49 -2.11
C SER A 138 -3.80 -11.31 -3.29
N VAL A 139 -3.34 -10.62 -4.33
CA VAL A 139 -4.09 -10.38 -5.56
C VAL A 139 -3.24 -10.77 -6.75
N VAL A 140 -3.77 -11.59 -7.64
CA VAL A 140 -3.10 -11.97 -8.89
C VAL A 140 -3.78 -11.30 -10.06
N ILE A 141 -2.98 -10.65 -10.89
CA ILE A 141 -3.40 -10.09 -12.18
C ILE A 141 -2.83 -10.99 -13.26
N THR A 142 -3.71 -11.48 -14.13
CA THR A 142 -3.30 -12.03 -15.41
C THR A 142 -3.13 -10.86 -16.38
N HIS A 143 -1.89 -10.56 -16.71
CA HIS A 143 -1.52 -9.49 -17.62
C HIS A 143 -1.99 -9.80 -19.05
N THR A 144 -2.11 -8.78 -19.88
CA THR A 144 -2.49 -8.93 -21.30
C THR A 144 -1.50 -9.78 -22.11
N SER A 145 -0.25 -9.91 -21.66
CA SER A 145 0.75 -10.83 -22.23
C SER A 145 0.53 -12.30 -21.84
N GLY A 146 -0.42 -12.60 -20.94
CA GLY A 146 -0.65 -13.93 -20.37
C GLY A 146 0.10 -14.20 -19.06
N GLU A 147 1.06 -13.34 -18.69
CA GLU A 147 1.83 -13.51 -17.46
C GLU A 147 1.01 -13.25 -16.20
N ARG A 148 1.28 -14.02 -15.15
CA ARG A 148 0.62 -13.86 -13.84
C ARG A 148 1.52 -13.07 -12.89
N ILE A 149 0.99 -11.96 -12.39
CA ILE A 149 1.68 -11.05 -11.49
C ILE A 149 0.96 -11.05 -10.15
N LEU A 150 1.67 -11.38 -9.08
CA LEU A 150 1.11 -11.37 -7.73
C LEU A 150 1.50 -10.07 -7.02
N ILE A 151 0.51 -9.39 -6.47
CA ILE A 151 0.66 -8.26 -5.58
C ILE A 151 0.23 -8.72 -4.19
N ARG A 152 1.13 -8.57 -3.22
CA ARG A 152 0.86 -8.92 -1.83
C ARG A 152 1.03 -7.70 -0.93
N GLN A 153 -0.09 -7.22 -0.42
CA GLN A 153 -0.12 -6.18 0.61
C GLN A 153 0.18 -6.83 1.95
N VAL A 154 1.19 -6.35 2.68
CA VAL A 154 1.62 -6.91 3.98
C VAL A 154 1.52 -5.83 5.05
N ALA A 155 0.72 -6.12 6.08
CA ALA A 155 0.60 -5.25 7.24
C ALA A 155 1.87 -5.36 8.10
N GLY A 156 2.42 -4.23 8.55
CA GLY A 156 3.47 -4.20 9.57
C GLY A 156 2.93 -4.28 11.00
N ALA A 157 3.84 -4.19 11.98
CA ALA A 157 3.49 -4.34 13.41
C ALA A 157 2.48 -3.31 13.94
N VAL A 158 2.46 -2.11 13.36
CA VAL A 158 1.50 -1.05 13.71
C VAL A 158 0.25 -1.11 12.81
N ALA A 159 0.37 -1.68 11.62
CA ALA A 159 -0.73 -1.85 10.69
C ALA A 159 -1.65 -2.99 11.13
N ARG A 160 -2.95 -2.70 11.26
CA ARG A 160 -3.95 -3.69 11.71
C ARG A 160 -5.09 -3.92 10.72
N ARG A 161 -4.98 -3.36 9.52
CA ARG A 161 -6.02 -3.47 8.51
C ARG A 161 -5.48 -3.19 7.13
N ILE A 162 -5.58 -4.20 6.28
CA ILE A 162 -5.50 -4.05 4.83
C ILE A 162 -6.93 -3.98 4.31
N VAL A 163 -7.18 -3.05 3.41
CA VAL A 163 -8.42 -2.97 2.65
C VAL A 163 -8.07 -3.18 1.19
N THR A 164 -8.63 -4.21 0.59
CA THR A 164 -8.41 -4.58 -0.81
C THR A 164 -9.73 -4.51 -1.54
N TYR A 165 -9.73 -3.86 -2.71
CA TYR A 165 -10.94 -3.67 -3.52
C TYR A 165 -10.99 -4.62 -4.73
N ALA A 166 -10.01 -5.53 -4.84
CA ALA A 166 -9.91 -6.50 -5.92
C ALA A 166 -11.06 -7.53 -5.86
N SER A 167 -11.66 -7.77 -7.03
CA SER A 167 -12.71 -8.77 -7.23
C SER A 167 -12.28 -9.68 -8.37
N GLU A 168 -12.36 -11.00 -8.16
CA GLU A 168 -11.98 -12.00 -9.16
C GLU A 168 -12.86 -11.89 -10.42
N GLY A 169 -12.24 -12.14 -11.58
CA GLY A 169 -12.88 -12.01 -12.90
C GLY A 169 -13.04 -10.57 -13.40
N ARG A 170 -12.61 -9.56 -12.64
CA ARG A 170 -12.73 -8.15 -13.03
C ARG A 170 -11.49 -7.68 -13.78
N ASP A 171 -11.71 -6.93 -14.85
CA ASP A 171 -10.65 -6.19 -15.54
C ASP A 171 -10.24 -4.94 -14.75
N VAL A 172 -8.93 -4.72 -14.67
CA VAL A 172 -8.30 -3.61 -13.97
C VAL A 172 -7.30 -2.92 -14.86
N THR A 173 -7.14 -1.62 -14.67
CA THR A 173 -6.15 -0.81 -15.38
C THR A 173 -5.00 -0.45 -14.45
N GLY A 174 -3.77 -0.50 -14.96
CA GLY A 174 -2.59 -0.02 -14.24
C GLY A 174 -2.81 1.40 -13.72
N GLY A 175 -2.44 1.65 -12.47
CA GLY A 175 -2.66 2.93 -11.79
C GLY A 175 -4.06 3.13 -11.21
N GLN A 176 -5.00 2.21 -11.40
CA GLN A 176 -6.25 2.21 -10.62
C GLN A 176 -5.99 1.81 -9.17
N GLU A 177 -6.90 2.21 -8.28
CA GLU A 177 -6.83 1.92 -6.85
C GLU A 177 -7.03 0.43 -6.58
N LEU A 178 -6.00 -0.23 -6.02
CA LEU A 178 -6.05 -1.60 -5.54
C LEU A 178 -6.64 -1.68 -4.13
N GLY A 179 -6.25 -0.75 -3.28
CA GLY A 179 -6.47 -0.88 -1.84
C GLY A 179 -5.85 0.22 -1.01
N PHE A 180 -5.88 0.00 0.29
CA PHE A 180 -5.29 0.88 1.29
C PHE A 180 -4.74 0.06 2.45
N ILE A 181 -3.54 0.37 2.93
CA ILE A 181 -2.96 -0.28 4.12
C ILE A 181 -2.78 0.74 5.24
N LYS A 182 -3.43 0.52 6.39
CA LYS A 182 -3.35 1.48 7.51
C LYS A 182 -2.05 1.28 8.29
N PHE A 183 -1.27 2.35 8.50
CA PHE A 183 -0.05 2.50 9.32
C PHE A 183 1.15 1.56 9.09
N GLY A 184 2.01 1.91 8.12
CA GLY A 184 3.34 1.32 7.97
C GLY A 184 3.29 -0.09 7.40
N SER A 185 3.71 -0.22 6.15
CA SER A 185 3.38 -1.41 5.38
C SER A 185 4.42 -1.70 4.32
N ARG A 186 4.30 -2.87 3.73
CA ARG A 186 5.12 -3.32 2.62
C ARG A 186 4.20 -3.87 1.55
N VAL A 187 4.58 -3.67 0.30
CA VAL A 187 3.92 -4.34 -0.83
C VAL A 187 4.97 -5.13 -1.58
N ASP A 188 4.69 -6.41 -1.77
CA ASP A 188 5.50 -7.32 -2.58
C ASP A 188 4.87 -7.47 -3.96
N VAL A 189 5.71 -7.47 -4.99
CA VAL A 189 5.35 -7.79 -6.36
C VAL A 189 6.16 -9.00 -6.79
N TYR A 190 5.48 -10.07 -7.20
CA TYR A 190 6.12 -11.29 -7.70
C TYR A 190 5.90 -11.40 -9.20
N LEU A 191 6.99 -11.64 -9.91
CA LEU A 191 7.10 -11.58 -11.36
C LEU A 191 7.71 -12.86 -11.94
N PRO A 192 7.55 -13.10 -13.25
CA PRO A 192 8.34 -14.09 -13.99
C PRO A 192 9.85 -13.82 -13.85
N LEU A 193 10.66 -14.86 -13.98
CA LEU A 193 12.12 -14.78 -13.78
C LEU A 193 12.88 -14.06 -14.89
N ASP A 194 12.28 -13.96 -16.08
CA ASP A 194 12.81 -13.28 -17.25
C ASP A 194 12.41 -11.81 -17.34
N ALA A 195 11.59 -11.31 -16.41
CA ALA A 195 11.28 -9.90 -16.27
C ALA A 195 12.57 -9.09 -16.01
N GLU A 196 12.70 -7.98 -16.72
CA GLU A 196 13.82 -7.05 -16.55
C GLU A 196 13.57 -6.15 -15.34
N VAL A 197 14.45 -6.21 -14.34
CA VAL A 197 14.39 -5.33 -13.17
C VAL A 197 14.88 -3.93 -13.54
N LEU A 198 14.11 -2.90 -13.20
CA LEU A 198 14.43 -1.49 -13.50
C LEU A 198 14.81 -0.66 -12.26
N VAL A 199 14.86 -1.28 -11.07
CA VAL A 199 15.15 -0.61 -9.79
C VAL A 199 16.16 -1.40 -8.95
N ASN A 200 16.86 -0.70 -8.07
CA ASN A 200 17.79 -1.28 -7.11
C ASN A 200 17.26 -1.19 -5.68
N VAL A 201 17.76 -2.06 -4.80
CA VAL A 201 17.52 -1.93 -3.35
C VAL A 201 18.04 -0.58 -2.86
N GLY A 202 17.21 0.14 -2.11
CA GLY A 202 17.48 1.50 -1.63
C GLY A 202 16.82 2.60 -2.47
N ASP A 203 16.34 2.30 -3.67
CA ASP A 203 15.70 3.29 -4.53
C ASP A 203 14.38 3.78 -3.93
N ARG A 204 14.16 5.10 -4.01
CA ARG A 204 12.87 5.70 -3.68
C ARG A 204 11.95 5.61 -4.88
N VAL A 205 10.78 5.03 -4.68
CA VAL A 205 9.79 4.81 -5.74
C VAL A 205 8.50 5.56 -5.41
N ARG A 206 7.84 6.04 -6.47
CA ARG A 206 6.50 6.60 -6.38
C ARG A 206 5.53 5.62 -7.01
N GLY A 207 4.45 5.32 -6.28
CA GLY A 207 3.37 4.47 -6.76
C GLY A 207 2.82 4.98 -8.08
N VAL A 208 2.44 4.07 -8.98
CA VAL A 208 1.98 4.32 -10.36
C VAL A 208 3.06 4.88 -11.30
N GLU A 209 3.94 5.79 -10.84
CA GLU A 209 4.86 6.53 -11.70
C GLU A 209 6.19 5.79 -11.96
N THR A 210 6.74 5.12 -10.94
CA THR A 210 8.03 4.43 -11.07
C THR A 210 7.82 3.01 -11.57
N ALA A 211 8.41 2.64 -12.70
CA ALA A 211 8.46 1.26 -13.15
C ALA A 211 9.45 0.46 -12.29
N LEU A 212 9.00 -0.64 -11.70
CA LEU A 212 9.84 -1.58 -10.94
C LEU A 212 10.54 -2.57 -11.86
N ALA A 213 9.83 -3.02 -12.89
CA ALA A 213 10.29 -4.02 -13.84
C ALA A 213 9.57 -3.88 -15.17
N ARG A 214 10.05 -4.59 -16.19
CA ARG A 214 9.44 -4.73 -17.51
C ARG A 214 9.28 -6.21 -17.86
N LEU A 215 8.09 -6.60 -18.31
CA LEU A 215 7.84 -7.95 -18.84
C LEU A 215 8.48 -8.12 -20.22
N ARG A 216 8.70 -9.38 -20.63
CA ARG A 216 9.21 -9.76 -21.94
C ARG A 216 8.12 -10.33 -22.84
#